data_AF-A0A9P6HFW2-F1
#
_entry.id   AF-A0A9P6HFW2-F1
#
_cell.length_a   1.000
_cell.length_b   1.000
_cell.length_c   1.000
_cell.angle_alpha   90.00
_cell.angle_beta   90.00
_cell.angle_gamma   90.00
#
_symmetry.space_group_name_H-M   'P 1'
#
loop_
_entity.id
_entity.type
_entity.pdbx_description
1 polymer ?
#
loop_
_entity_poly.entity_id
_entity_poly.type
_entity_poly.pdbx_seq_one_letter_code
_entity_poly.pdbx_strand_id
1 'polypeptide(L)'
;MPPCLWIIWVSGLTHLSLKEWALVVTYEEDPEAFGTLYKLKDIGTGLSEYIPDIIRGVRYQDHFGRRYWEGRLLLGQITETVVELLPLYCEVGADLINSQNQGRGLLAGECGSQEWVLHIVSSFEDSRILPRGSTDRAKACPRRYV
;
A
#
# COMPACT_ATOMS: atom_id res chain seq x y z
N MET A 1 -4.77 16.26 -15.10
CA MET A 1 -4.11 16.56 -13.81
C MET A 1 -3.10 15.45 -13.55
N PRO A 2 -1.94 15.75 -12.96
CA PRO A 2 -0.96 14.71 -12.64
C PRO A 2 -1.54 13.72 -11.60
N PRO A 3 -1.31 12.41 -11.77
CA PRO A 3 -1.73 11.41 -10.80
C PRO A 3 -1.12 11.67 -9.41
N CYS A 4 -1.92 11.52 -8.37
CA CYS A 4 -1.51 11.65 -6.97
C CYS A 4 -1.37 10.26 -6.35
N LEU A 5 -0.21 9.98 -5.74
CA LEU A 5 0.07 8.74 -5.04
C LEU A 5 -0.15 8.91 -3.53
N TRP A 6 -0.95 8.00 -2.97
CA TRP A 6 -1.33 7.99 -1.56
C TRP A 6 -0.93 6.67 -0.92
N ILE A 7 -0.57 6.71 0.36
CA ILE A 7 -0.67 5.55 1.25
C ILE A 7 -2.01 5.63 1.95
N ILE A 8 -2.68 4.49 2.07
CA ILE A 8 -3.88 4.32 2.89
C ILE A 8 -3.68 3.18 3.87
N TRP A 9 -4.43 3.19 4.98
CA TRP A 9 -4.46 2.06 5.91
C TRP A 9 -5.87 1.77 6.43
N VAL A 10 -6.14 0.48 6.67
CA VAL A 10 -7.41 -0.03 7.20
C VAL A 10 -7.17 -0.68 8.55
N SER A 11 -8.03 -0.38 9.53
CA SER A 11 -8.21 -1.29 10.67
C SER A 11 -9.06 -2.46 10.19
N GLY A 12 -8.50 -3.67 10.15
CA GLY A 12 -9.30 -4.82 9.75
C GLY A 12 -10.50 -5.02 10.68
N LEU A 13 -11.49 -5.78 10.20
CA LEU A 13 -12.82 -5.93 10.83
C LEU A 13 -12.77 -6.48 12.27
N THR A 14 -11.64 -7.02 12.70
CA THR A 14 -11.41 -7.50 14.06
C THR A 14 -10.31 -6.66 14.73
N HIS A 15 -10.52 -6.27 15.99
CA HIS A 15 -9.59 -5.48 16.82
C HIS A 15 -8.17 -6.08 16.95
N LEU A 16 -7.97 -7.32 16.48
CA LEU A 16 -6.74 -8.11 16.52
C LEU A 16 -6.02 -8.20 15.16
N SER A 17 -6.58 -7.64 14.09
CA SER A 17 -5.96 -7.69 12.75
C SER A 17 -4.95 -6.55 12.56
N LEU A 18 -3.81 -6.87 11.95
CA LEU A 18 -2.78 -5.90 11.54
C LEU A 18 -3.42 -4.84 10.62
N LYS A 19 -2.97 -3.58 10.73
CA LYS A 19 -3.43 -2.54 9.80
C LYS A 19 -2.94 -2.89 8.40
N GLU A 20 -3.82 -3.06 7.43
CA GLU A 20 -3.38 -3.33 6.06
C GLU A 20 -3.02 -1.99 5.39
N TRP A 21 -1.81 -1.90 4.84
CA TRP A 21 -1.39 -0.75 4.04
C TRP A 21 -1.59 -1.03 2.56
N ALA A 22 -2.01 0.00 1.83
CA ALA A 22 -2.14 -0.04 0.38
C ALA A 22 -1.71 1.28 -0.25
N LEU A 23 -1.41 1.23 -1.54
CA LEU A 23 -1.16 2.41 -2.36
C LEU A 23 -2.41 2.74 -3.15
N VAL A 24 -2.72 4.03 -3.29
CA VAL A 24 -3.80 4.49 -4.17
C VAL A 24 -3.28 5.54 -5.11
N VAL A 25 -3.70 5.47 -6.37
CA VAL A 25 -3.53 6.54 -7.34
C VAL A 25 -4.87 7.17 -7.63
N THR A 26 -4.96 8.50 -7.47
CA THR A 26 -6.11 9.30 -7.88
C THR A 26 -5.68 10.36 -8.90
N TYR A 27 -6.61 10.86 -9.71
CA TYR A 27 -6.35 11.97 -10.64
C TYR A 27 -6.79 13.32 -10.08
N GLU A 28 -7.29 13.33 -8.86
CA GLU A 28 -7.81 14.48 -8.14
C GLU A 28 -7.24 14.45 -6.71
N GLU A 29 -6.97 15.62 -6.14
CA GLU A 29 -6.59 15.75 -4.73
C GLU A 29 -7.79 15.57 -3.78
N ASP A 30 -8.99 15.41 -4.35
CA ASP A 30 -10.23 15.18 -3.61
C ASP A 30 -10.15 13.88 -2.79
N PRO A 31 -10.43 13.94 -1.48
CA PRO A 31 -10.57 12.79 -0.62
C PRO A 31 -11.49 11.67 -1.08
N GLU A 32 -12.49 11.99 -1.89
CA GLU A 32 -13.56 11.09 -2.29
C GLU A 32 -13.46 10.66 -3.75
N ALA A 33 -12.40 11.11 -4.45
CA ALA A 33 -12.14 10.78 -5.83
C ALA A 33 -12.02 9.26 -6.06
N PHE A 34 -12.42 8.83 -7.24
CA PHE A 34 -12.15 7.46 -7.68
C PHE A 34 -10.64 7.28 -7.88
N GLY A 35 -10.15 6.10 -7.52
CA GLY A 35 -8.75 5.74 -7.70
C GLY A 35 -8.53 4.29 -8.10
N THR A 36 -7.27 4.00 -8.38
CA THR A 36 -6.77 2.63 -8.51
C THR A 36 -6.05 2.26 -7.21
N LEU A 37 -6.54 1.21 -6.57
CA LEU A 37 -6.00 0.63 -5.35
C LEU A 37 -5.01 -0.46 -5.72
N TYR A 38 -3.83 -0.42 -5.11
CA TYR A 38 -2.80 -1.44 -5.20
C TYR A 38 -2.56 -1.97 -3.80
N LYS A 39 -2.81 -3.26 -3.59
CA LYS A 39 -2.57 -3.93 -2.30
C LYS A 39 -1.95 -5.29 -2.53
N LEU A 40 -1.44 -5.89 -1.47
CA LEU A 40 -1.07 -7.29 -1.45
C LEU A 40 -2.18 -8.11 -0.78
N LYS A 41 -2.52 -9.24 -1.38
CA LYS A 41 -3.52 -10.17 -0.87
C LYS A 41 -2.82 -11.46 -0.44
N ASP A 42 -3.07 -11.89 0.80
CA ASP A 42 -2.63 -13.20 1.29
C ASP A 42 -3.43 -14.31 0.59
N ILE A 43 -2.73 -15.33 0.09
CA ILE A 43 -3.34 -16.49 -0.58
C ILE A 43 -3.62 -17.67 0.37
N GLY A 44 -3.27 -17.56 1.65
CA GLY A 44 -3.72 -18.48 2.70
C GLY A 44 -3.08 -19.87 2.67
N THR A 45 -1.97 -20.06 1.96
CA THR A 45 -1.27 -21.34 1.78
C THR A 45 -0.39 -21.74 2.97
N GLY A 46 -0.49 -21.04 4.11
CA GLY A 46 0.20 -21.36 5.36
C GLY A 46 1.61 -20.77 5.52
N LEU A 47 2.17 -20.15 4.46
CA LEU A 47 3.48 -19.49 4.48
C LEU A 47 3.41 -17.95 4.40
N SER A 48 2.22 -17.36 4.59
CA SER A 48 1.98 -15.91 4.40
C SER A 48 2.47 -15.45 3.03
N GLU A 49 2.00 -16.13 1.98
CA GLU A 49 2.34 -15.82 0.60
C GLU A 49 1.39 -14.74 0.08
N TYR A 50 1.97 -13.71 -0.54
CA TYR A 50 1.26 -12.54 -1.01
C TYR A 50 1.32 -12.44 -2.53
N ILE A 51 0.20 -12.04 -3.13
CA ILE A 51 0.13 -11.65 -4.54
C ILE A 51 -0.39 -10.22 -4.67
N PRO A 52 0.02 -9.47 -5.70
CA PRO A 52 -0.59 -8.18 -5.99
C PRO A 52 -2.09 -8.31 -6.32
N ASP A 53 -2.89 -7.42 -5.76
CA ASP A 53 -4.31 -7.25 -6.05
C ASP A 53 -4.57 -5.78 -6.40
N ILE A 54 -4.93 -5.54 -7.66
CA ILE A 54 -5.09 -4.21 -8.23
C ILE A 54 -6.56 -3.99 -8.57
N ILE A 55 -7.19 -3.05 -7.88
CA ILE A 55 -8.62 -2.78 -7.98
C ILE A 55 -8.81 -1.38 -8.54
N ARG A 56 -9.43 -1.28 -9.71
CA ARG A 56 -9.70 0.00 -10.39
C ARG A 56 -11.08 0.53 -10.02
N GLY A 57 -11.25 1.85 -10.05
CA GLY A 57 -12.54 2.50 -9.82
C GLY A 57 -13.02 2.39 -8.37
N VAL A 58 -12.10 2.36 -7.43
CA VAL A 58 -12.42 2.28 -6.00
C VAL A 58 -12.79 3.67 -5.49
N ARG A 59 -13.93 3.75 -4.79
CA ARG A 59 -14.28 4.92 -3.97
C ARG A 59 -13.73 4.76 -2.57
N TYR A 60 -13.35 5.88 -1.96
CA TYR A 60 -12.93 5.90 -0.55
C TYR A 60 -14.08 5.65 0.43
N GLN A 61 -15.32 5.78 -0.02
CA GLN A 61 -16.53 5.57 0.76
C GLN A 61 -17.48 4.59 0.07
N ASP A 62 -18.19 3.80 0.86
CA ASP A 62 -19.30 3.00 0.38
C ASP A 62 -20.53 3.89 0.07
N HIS A 63 -21.58 3.28 -0.50
CA HIS A 63 -22.83 3.96 -0.82
C HIS A 63 -23.57 4.52 0.42
N PHE A 64 -23.16 4.11 1.63
CA PHE A 64 -23.71 4.53 2.91
C PHE A 64 -22.80 5.55 3.63
N GLY A 65 -21.76 6.07 2.97
CA GLY A 65 -20.81 7.04 3.54
C GLY A 65 -19.83 6.43 4.55
N ARG A 66 -19.75 5.10 4.66
CA ARG A 66 -18.75 4.42 5.49
C ARG A 66 -17.42 4.45 4.76
N ARG A 67 -16.41 4.95 5.45
CA ARG A 67 -15.04 4.96 4.94
C ARG A 67 -14.47 3.56 5.04
N TYR A 68 -13.94 3.04 3.93
CA TYR A 68 -13.20 1.79 3.92
C TYR A 68 -11.84 1.92 4.60
N TRP A 69 -11.34 3.14 4.74
CA TRP A 69 -9.97 3.45 5.16
C TRP A 69 -9.98 4.29 6.45
N GLU A 70 -9.12 3.94 7.39
CA GLU A 70 -9.00 4.63 8.68
C GLU A 70 -8.20 5.93 8.53
N GLY A 71 -7.23 5.96 7.61
CA GLY A 71 -6.45 7.15 7.32
C GLY A 71 -5.64 7.03 6.04
N ARG A 72 -4.98 8.13 5.70
CA ARG A 72 -4.23 8.27 4.45
C ARG A 72 -3.12 9.32 4.54
N LEU A 73 -2.16 9.23 3.64
CA LEU A 73 -1.05 10.16 3.48
C LEU A 73 -0.80 10.41 1.98
N LEU A 74 -0.84 11.68 1.55
CA LEU A 74 -0.36 12.06 0.21
C LEU A 74 1.17 11.99 0.18
N LEU A 75 1.71 11.12 -0.66
CA LEU A 75 3.16 11.02 -0.85
C LEU A 75 3.65 12.10 -1.83
N GLY A 76 2.91 12.29 -2.92
CA GLY A 76 3.21 13.28 -3.93
C GLY A 76 2.51 12.99 -5.25
N GLN A 77 2.79 13.82 -6.25
CA GLN A 77 2.35 13.60 -7.61
C GLN A 77 3.37 12.74 -8.35
N ILE A 78 2.90 11.79 -9.15
CA ILE A 78 3.72 10.89 -9.97
C ILE A 78 3.37 11.07 -11.44
N THR A 79 4.20 10.56 -12.34
CA THR A 79 3.94 10.62 -13.80
C THR A 79 3.07 9.44 -14.25
N GLU A 80 2.41 9.56 -15.40
CA GLU A 80 1.66 8.43 -16.00
C GLU A 80 2.54 7.20 -16.21
N THR A 81 3.80 7.40 -16.62
CA THR A 81 4.77 6.31 -16.76
C THR A 81 4.97 5.55 -15.44
N VAL A 82 5.00 6.24 -14.30
CA VAL A 82 5.09 5.59 -12.99
C VAL A 82 3.79 4.84 -12.67
N VAL A 83 2.63 5.38 -13.04
CA VAL A 83 1.33 4.68 -12.88
C VAL A 83 1.29 3.37 -13.67
N GLU A 84 1.80 3.37 -14.90
CA GLU A 84 1.90 2.19 -15.76
C GLU A 84 2.84 1.13 -15.19
N LEU A 85 3.89 1.56 -14.48
CA LEU A 85 4.89 0.67 -13.87
C LEU A 85 4.52 0.19 -12.46
N LEU A 86 3.57 0.84 -11.77
CA LEU A 86 3.16 0.46 -10.41
C LEU A 86 2.78 -1.02 -10.25
N PRO A 87 2.06 -1.67 -11.19
CA PRO A 87 1.80 -3.11 -11.11
C PRO A 87 3.08 -3.93 -10.97
N LEU A 88 4.12 -3.62 -11.76
CA LEU A 88 5.42 -4.29 -11.70
C LEU A 88 6.12 -4.05 -10.36
N TYR A 89 6.06 -2.82 -9.83
CA TYR A 89 6.59 -2.53 -8.50
C TYR A 89 5.86 -3.32 -7.40
N CYS A 90 4.55 -3.56 -7.56
CA CYS A 90 3.78 -4.39 -6.62
C CYS A 90 4.20 -5.86 -6.72
N GLU A 91 4.44 -6.38 -7.93
CA GLU A 91 4.98 -7.74 -8.13
C GLU A 91 6.34 -7.91 -7.45
N VAL A 92 7.28 -7.00 -7.72
CA VAL A 92 8.61 -7.02 -7.09
C VAL A 92 8.51 -6.86 -5.57
N GLY A 93 7.61 -6.01 -5.09
CA GLY A 93 7.33 -5.85 -3.67
C GLY A 93 6.79 -7.13 -3.04
N ALA A 94 5.87 -7.82 -3.71
CA ALA A 94 5.33 -9.10 -3.26
C ALA A 94 6.42 -10.18 -3.20
N ASP A 95 7.24 -10.30 -4.24
CA ASP A 95 8.35 -11.26 -4.29
C ASP A 95 9.37 -11.02 -3.16
N LEU A 96 9.68 -9.76 -2.87
CA LEU A 96 10.56 -9.41 -1.77
C LEU A 96 9.99 -9.86 -0.43
N ILE A 97 8.72 -9.55 -0.14
CA ILE A 97 8.07 -9.98 1.11
C ILE A 97 7.96 -11.50 1.18
N ASN A 98 7.60 -12.16 0.08
CA ASN A 98 7.51 -13.62 0.02
C ASN A 98 8.86 -14.28 0.30
N SER A 99 9.95 -13.76 -0.27
CA SER A 99 11.31 -14.27 -0.01
C SER A 99 11.73 -14.07 1.46
N GLN A 100 11.36 -12.94 2.06
CA GLN A 100 11.61 -12.68 3.48
C GLN A 100 10.80 -13.61 4.38
N ASN A 101 9.53 -13.85 4.05
CA ASN A 101 8.64 -14.74 4.78
C ASN A 101 9.13 -16.19 4.74
N GLN A 102 9.58 -16.67 3.57
CA GLN A 102 10.21 -17.98 3.43
C GLN A 102 11.45 -18.13 4.34
N GLY A 103 12.25 -17.07 4.50
CA GLY A 103 13.40 -17.06 5.40
C GLY A 103 13.04 -17.03 6.89
N ARG A 104 11.85 -16.56 7.27
CA ARG A 104 11.38 -16.42 8.66
C ARG A 104 10.53 -17.60 9.17
N GLY A 105 10.09 -18.50 8.29
CA GLY A 105 9.31 -19.68 8.66
C GLY A 105 8.01 -19.32 9.39
N LEU A 106 7.72 -19.97 10.52
CA LEU A 106 6.48 -19.80 11.29
C LEU A 106 6.28 -18.39 11.90
N LEU A 107 7.32 -17.54 11.92
CA LEU A 107 7.24 -16.15 12.40
C LEU A 107 6.89 -15.14 11.29
N ALA A 108 6.64 -15.62 10.06
CA ALA A 108 6.36 -14.78 8.89
C ALA A 108 5.04 -13.97 8.99
N GLY A 109 4.04 -14.51 9.71
CA GLY A 109 2.69 -13.92 9.76
C GLY A 109 2.59 -12.56 10.46
N GLU A 110 3.64 -12.12 11.17
CA GLU A 110 3.58 -10.92 12.01
C GLU A 110 4.17 -9.65 11.38
N CYS A 111 4.90 -9.71 10.24
CA CYS A 111 5.71 -8.56 9.82
C CYS A 111 5.63 -8.07 8.35
N GLY A 112 5.09 -8.81 7.38
CA GLY A 112 5.42 -8.52 5.97
C GLY A 112 4.53 -7.52 5.20
N SER A 113 3.23 -7.44 5.51
CA SER A 113 2.26 -6.85 4.56
C SER A 113 2.30 -5.32 4.44
N GLN A 114 3.05 -4.62 5.30
CA GLN A 114 3.25 -3.17 5.21
C GLN A 114 4.63 -2.79 4.67
N GLU A 115 5.60 -3.72 4.76
CA GLU A 115 6.99 -3.47 4.38
C GLU A 115 7.12 -3.24 2.87
N TRP A 116 6.32 -3.92 2.04
CA TRP A 116 6.33 -3.71 0.58
C TRP A 116 6.03 -2.26 0.19
N VAL A 117 5.07 -1.60 0.87
CA VAL A 117 4.74 -0.19 0.60
C VAL A 117 5.96 0.69 0.88
N LEU A 118 6.65 0.46 2.00
CA LEU A 118 7.83 1.23 2.37
C LEU A 118 8.99 1.01 1.40
N HIS A 119 9.16 -0.22 0.91
CA HIS A 119 10.16 -0.51 -0.11
C HIS A 119 9.89 0.29 -1.39
N ILE A 120 8.65 0.30 -1.89
CA ILE A 120 8.28 1.09 -3.07
C ILE A 120 8.48 2.58 -2.81
N VAL A 121 8.04 3.10 -1.67
CA VAL A 121 8.16 4.52 -1.31
C VAL A 121 9.63 4.94 -1.23
N SER A 122 10.48 4.12 -0.61
CA SER A 122 11.92 4.37 -0.54
C SER A 122 12.55 4.38 -1.92
N SER A 123 12.25 3.38 -2.77
CA SER A 123 12.77 3.34 -4.14
C SER A 123 12.32 4.53 -4.97
N PHE A 124 11.09 5.01 -4.79
CA PHE A 124 10.58 6.19 -5.48
C PHE A 124 11.22 7.48 -4.99
N GLU A 125 11.49 7.60 -3.70
CA GLU A 125 12.24 8.74 -3.14
C GLU A 125 13.69 8.75 -3.63
N ASP A 126 14.37 7.61 -3.61
CA ASP A 126 15.76 7.45 -4.08
C ASP A 126 15.89 7.79 -5.57
N SER A 127 14.87 7.43 -6.36
CA SER A 127 14.77 7.74 -7.79
C SER A 127 14.28 9.16 -8.08
N ARG A 128 14.01 9.97 -7.04
CA ARG A 128 13.47 11.34 -7.13
C ARG A 128 12.08 11.43 -7.80
N ILE A 129 11.33 10.33 -7.81
CA ILE A 129 9.91 10.30 -8.20
C ILE A 129 9.06 10.94 -7.10
N LEU A 130 9.39 10.67 -5.84
CA LEU A 130 8.75 11.28 -4.67
C LEU A 130 9.63 12.36 -4.03
N PRO A 131 9.02 13.34 -3.33
CA PRO A 131 9.76 14.33 -2.56
C PRO A 131 10.63 13.70 -1.46
N ARG A 132 11.72 14.36 -1.10
CA ARG A 132 12.53 13.96 0.07
C ARG A 132 11.71 13.97 1.35
N GLY A 133 11.96 13.00 2.23
CA GLY A 133 11.23 12.75 3.47
C GLY A 133 9.93 11.97 3.28
N SER A 134 9.62 11.48 2.08
CA SER A 134 8.40 10.69 1.84
C SER A 134 8.42 9.37 2.60
N THR A 135 9.58 8.73 2.66
CA THR A 135 9.81 7.48 3.40
C THR A 135 9.69 7.70 4.90
N ASP A 136 10.21 8.81 5.43
CA ASP A 136 10.11 9.12 6.87
C ASP A 136 8.66 9.45 7.25
N ARG A 137 7.94 10.18 6.40
CA ARG A 137 6.50 10.42 6.57
C ARG A 137 5.70 9.13 6.52
N ALA A 138 6.02 8.24 5.57
CA ALA A 138 5.40 6.91 5.48
C ALA A 138 5.73 6.07 6.73
N LYS A 139 6.96 6.11 7.25
CA LYS A 139 7.35 5.42 8.49
C LYS A 139 6.58 5.89 9.72
N ALA A 140 6.21 7.16 9.75
CA ALA A 140 5.38 7.74 10.81
C ALA A 140 3.89 7.34 10.71
N CYS A 141 3.45 6.71 9.61
CA CYS A 141 2.07 6.23 9.49
C CYS A 141 1.77 5.10 10.50
N PRO A 142 0.51 4.94 10.93
CA PRO A 142 0.13 3.90 11.88
C PRO A 142 0.41 2.48 11.35
N ARG A 143 1.34 1.76 11.99
CA ARG A 143 1.70 0.38 11.63
C ARG A 143 0.98 -0.69 12.45
N ARG A 144 0.47 -0.35 13.64
CA ARG A 144 0.02 -1.29 14.68
C ARG A 144 0.91 -2.53 14.79
N TYR A 145 1.96 -2.40 15.60
CA TYR A 145 2.28 -3.44 16.57
C TYR A 145 1.42 -3.14 17.81
N VAL A 146 0.64 -4.12 18.28
CA VAL A 146 0.21 -4.14 19.68
C VAL A 146 1.28 -4.87 20.46
#